data_AF-A0A1A8YG37-F1
#
_entry.id   AF-A0A1A8YG37-F1
#
_cell.length_a   1.000
_cell.length_b   1.000
_cell.length_c   1.000
_cell.angle_alpha   90.00
_cell.angle_beta   90.00
_cell.angle_gamma   90.00
#
_symmetry.space_group_name_H-M   'P 1'
#
loop_
_entity.id
_entity.type
_entity.pdbx_description
1 polymer ?
#
loop_
_entity_poly.entity_id
_entity_poly.type
_entity_poly.pdbx_seq_one_letter_code
_entity_poly.pdbx_strand_id
1 'polypeptide(L)'
;MLQRSYTKAEMGKSRQRSDKKRLEKNISDFNMTLVKQACDCCRVRRVKCDGKGPCGRCIQRDLNCTYLQTLRKRGPKSIRSRSPKKVVCVQRVNEDSSTMTAPRVLTKVPKVLIDQCLKLYHDNLYVIWPLLCYDDLHKLLEEKFDDCHVYWFLVALSAATLSDLHTGIESEEGIHYTGRQLSVLCMSSRQDFDDLSTSGIFKIMTYYCLLRCFAQFADTGTSYRLSCEAVGLIKVGELHLEETYESLSFGEQQLRRKVYYLLLLTERYYSVYIRCATSLDVTISPPQPEAVTDPRLSLDSFLEMIRVFTLPGKHFFDALASNSANVSCTEDSLKKYGKNFIHRHLK
;
A
#
# COMPACT_ATOMS: atom_id res chain seq x y z
N MET A 1 -50.72 27.60 -63.61
CA MET A 1 -50.93 26.38 -62.81
C MET A 1 -50.67 26.74 -61.34
N LEU A 2 -51.57 27.38 -60.59
CA LEU A 2 -52.90 26.99 -60.09
C LEU A 2 -52.92 25.68 -59.25
N GLN A 3 -52.76 25.88 -57.93
CA GLN A 3 -53.56 25.40 -56.77
C GLN A 3 -54.04 23.95 -56.62
N ARG A 4 -53.79 23.44 -55.38
CA ARG A 4 -54.67 22.67 -54.45
C ARG A 4 -55.06 21.24 -54.93
N SER A 5 -55.29 20.21 -54.10
CA SER A 5 -55.67 20.11 -52.68
C SER A 5 -55.65 18.63 -52.25
N TYR A 6 -55.37 18.39 -50.96
CA TYR A 6 -55.95 17.42 -50.00
C TYR A 6 -56.67 16.16 -50.55
N THR A 7 -56.45 14.97 -49.97
CA THR A 7 -57.16 14.55 -48.74
C THR A 7 -56.39 13.58 -47.84
N LYS A 8 -56.19 14.01 -46.58
CA LYS A 8 -56.01 13.18 -45.38
C LYS A 8 -57.40 12.67 -44.98
N ALA A 9 -57.69 11.37 -45.09
CA ALA A 9 -58.96 10.87 -44.53
C ALA A 9 -59.01 9.41 -44.08
N GLU A 10 -57.91 8.64 -44.00
CA GLU A 10 -58.02 7.23 -43.53
C GLU A 10 -56.99 6.75 -42.50
N MET A 11 -56.02 7.56 -42.11
CA MET A 11 -55.06 7.19 -41.05
C MET A 11 -55.47 7.62 -39.62
N GLY A 12 -56.73 8.03 -39.43
CA GLY A 12 -57.21 8.64 -38.17
C GLY A 12 -57.76 7.69 -37.11
N LYS A 13 -58.19 6.47 -37.45
CA LYS A 13 -58.88 5.57 -36.50
C LYS A 13 -57.99 4.53 -35.81
N SER A 14 -56.85 4.16 -36.42
CA SER A 14 -55.94 3.16 -35.86
C SER A 14 -55.02 3.73 -34.76
N ARG A 15 -54.65 5.02 -34.85
CA ARG A 15 -53.86 5.73 -33.83
C ARG A 15 -54.68 6.07 -32.57
N GLN A 16 -55.98 6.32 -32.70
CA GLN A 16 -56.83 6.67 -31.55
C GLN A 16 -57.03 5.48 -30.58
N ARG A 17 -57.05 4.22 -31.07
CA ARG A 17 -57.11 3.03 -30.20
C ARG A 17 -55.79 2.76 -29.46
N SER A 18 -54.65 3.04 -30.08
CA SER A 18 -53.34 2.91 -29.42
C SER A 18 -53.08 4.02 -28.40
N ASP A 19 -53.53 5.25 -28.68
CA ASP A 19 -53.36 6.38 -27.76
C ASP A 19 -54.34 6.31 -26.58
N LYS A 20 -55.56 5.79 -26.76
CA LYS A 20 -56.49 5.56 -25.63
C LYS A 20 -55.98 4.47 -24.66
N LYS A 21 -55.41 3.36 -25.18
CA LYS A 21 -54.73 2.36 -24.35
C LYS A 21 -53.47 2.91 -23.65
N ARG A 22 -52.77 3.87 -24.26
CA ARG A 22 -51.60 4.53 -23.67
C ARG A 22 -52.00 5.56 -22.60
N LEU A 23 -53.13 6.25 -22.77
CA LEU A 23 -53.69 7.17 -21.78
C LEU A 23 -54.29 6.42 -20.58
N GLU A 24 -55.02 5.33 -20.80
CA GLU A 24 -55.58 4.49 -19.72
C GLU A 24 -54.47 3.84 -18.88
N LYS A 25 -53.34 3.45 -19.49
CA LYS A 25 -52.16 2.95 -18.76
C LYS A 25 -51.51 4.04 -17.88
N ASN A 26 -51.49 5.29 -18.35
CA ASN A 26 -50.93 6.42 -17.59
C ASN A 26 -51.85 6.93 -16.47
N ILE A 27 -53.17 6.69 -16.52
CA ILE A 27 -54.11 7.05 -15.45
C ILE A 27 -54.03 6.06 -14.27
N SER A 28 -53.64 4.80 -14.52
CA SER A 28 -53.36 3.84 -13.44
C SER A 28 -52.07 4.10 -12.65
N ASP A 29 -51.18 4.96 -13.17
CA ASP A 29 -49.93 5.36 -12.51
C ASP A 29 -50.08 6.63 -11.65
N PHE A 30 -51.22 7.33 -11.72
CA PHE A 30 -51.45 8.63 -11.06
C PHE A 30 -52.24 8.57 -9.74
N ASN A 31 -52.55 7.37 -9.24
CA ASN A 31 -53.07 7.17 -7.88
C ASN A 31 -52.16 6.29 -7.03
N MET A 32 -50.85 6.55 -7.14
CA MET A 32 -49.84 5.97 -6.26
C MET A 32 -49.54 6.98 -5.16
N THR A 33 -50.12 6.73 -4.00
CA THR A 33 -49.75 7.31 -2.71
C THR A 33 -48.24 7.51 -2.62
N LEU A 34 -47.82 8.70 -2.21
CA LEU A 34 -46.41 9.07 -2.10
C LEU A 34 -45.78 8.24 -0.97
N VAL A 35 -45.17 7.10 -1.36
CA VAL A 35 -44.59 6.15 -0.41
C VAL A 35 -43.38 6.81 0.27
N LYS A 36 -43.50 7.13 1.56
CA LYS A 36 -42.44 7.79 2.35
C LYS A 36 -41.15 6.97 2.44
N GLN A 37 -41.23 5.65 2.30
CA GLN A 37 -40.09 4.74 2.36
C GLN A 37 -40.33 3.51 1.48
N ALA A 38 -39.41 3.23 0.54
CA ALA A 38 -39.39 1.96 -0.19
C ALA A 38 -38.88 0.83 0.72
N CYS A 39 -39.37 -0.41 0.53
CA CYS A 39 -38.85 -1.58 1.23
C CYS A 39 -37.37 -1.82 0.90
N ASP A 40 -36.68 -2.55 1.77
CA ASP A 40 -35.23 -2.77 1.71
C ASP A 40 -34.83 -3.48 0.40
N CYS A 41 -35.61 -4.47 -0.05
CA CYS A 41 -35.37 -5.18 -1.31
C CYS A 41 -35.52 -4.26 -2.54
N CYS A 42 -36.58 -3.45 -2.60
CA CYS A 42 -36.79 -2.53 -3.72
C CYS A 42 -35.73 -1.40 -3.72
N ARG A 43 -35.32 -0.96 -2.53
CA ARG A 43 -34.31 0.07 -2.34
C ARG A 43 -32.92 -0.38 -2.78
N VAL A 44 -32.47 -1.56 -2.37
CA VAL A 44 -31.19 -2.14 -2.81
C VAL A 44 -31.17 -2.32 -4.33
N ARG A 45 -32.28 -2.80 -4.90
CA ARG A 45 -32.42 -3.02 -6.35
C ARG A 45 -32.71 -1.73 -7.14
N ARG A 46 -32.92 -0.60 -6.48
CA ARG A 46 -33.26 0.71 -7.09
C ARG A 46 -34.46 0.64 -8.03
N VAL A 47 -35.50 -0.10 -7.62
CA VAL A 47 -36.78 -0.19 -8.36
C VAL A 47 -37.90 0.50 -7.59
N LYS A 48 -38.94 0.97 -8.30
CA LYS A 48 -40.11 1.61 -7.68
C LYS A 48 -40.82 0.60 -6.76
N CYS A 49 -41.01 1.00 -5.51
CA CYS A 49 -41.75 0.24 -4.51
C CYS A 49 -43.17 0.77 -4.43
N ASP A 50 -44.14 -0.12 -4.30
CA ASP A 50 -45.55 0.18 -4.08
C ASP A 50 -45.89 0.48 -2.61
N GLY A 51 -44.93 0.30 -1.69
CA GLY A 51 -45.07 0.70 -0.28
C GLY A 51 -46.01 -0.15 0.58
N LYS A 52 -46.62 -1.19 -0.01
CA LYS A 52 -47.43 -2.18 0.71
C LYS A 52 -46.51 -3.17 1.44
N GLY A 53 -47.01 -3.76 2.53
CA GLY A 53 -46.31 -4.79 3.29
C GLY A 53 -47.11 -6.09 3.28
N PRO A 54 -46.69 -7.14 2.53
CA PRO A 54 -45.56 -7.21 1.60
C PRO A 54 -45.79 -6.44 0.28
N CYS A 55 -44.69 -5.97 -0.33
CA CYS A 55 -44.73 -5.18 -1.57
C CYS A 55 -45.06 -6.09 -2.76
N GLY A 56 -45.87 -5.65 -3.73
CA GLY A 56 -46.31 -6.50 -4.85
C GLY A 56 -45.15 -7.06 -5.69
N ARG A 57 -44.05 -6.32 -5.77
CA ARG A 57 -42.82 -6.75 -6.46
C ARG A 57 -42.00 -7.75 -5.66
N CYS A 58 -42.16 -7.76 -4.35
CA CYS A 58 -41.56 -8.70 -3.42
C CYS A 58 -42.32 -10.04 -3.48
N ILE A 59 -43.66 -9.98 -3.51
CA ILE A 59 -44.54 -11.15 -3.68
C ILE A 59 -44.27 -11.85 -5.02
N GLN A 60 -44.23 -11.11 -6.13
CA GLN A 60 -43.98 -11.69 -7.46
C GLN A 60 -42.64 -12.42 -7.61
N ARG A 61 -41.68 -12.14 -6.73
CA ARG A 61 -40.33 -12.70 -6.79
C ARG A 61 -40.00 -13.58 -5.59
N ASP A 62 -40.99 -13.83 -4.75
CA ASP A 62 -40.88 -14.61 -3.53
C ASP A 62 -39.71 -14.13 -2.63
N LEU A 63 -39.67 -12.81 -2.40
CA LEU A 63 -38.63 -12.15 -1.60
C LEU A 63 -39.21 -11.63 -0.30
N ASN A 64 -38.45 -11.81 0.79
CA ASN A 64 -38.82 -11.33 2.11
C ASN A 64 -38.83 -9.78 2.16
N CYS A 65 -40.03 -9.19 2.14
CA CYS A 65 -40.23 -7.75 2.13
C CYS A 65 -40.07 -7.15 3.53
N THR A 66 -38.94 -6.50 3.79
CA THR A 66 -38.64 -5.83 5.06
C THR A 66 -38.48 -4.30 4.89
N TYR A 67 -38.77 -3.56 5.96
CA TYR A 67 -38.59 -2.09 6.06
C TYR A 67 -37.67 -1.72 7.24
N LEU A 68 -36.81 -2.65 7.64
CA LEU A 68 -36.06 -2.60 8.90
C LEU A 68 -34.82 -1.70 8.82
N GLN A 69 -34.34 -1.34 7.61
CA GLN A 69 -33.21 -0.42 7.50
C GLN A 69 -33.60 1.03 7.80
N THR A 70 -33.21 1.50 8.99
CA THR A 70 -33.31 2.91 9.38
C THR A 70 -32.58 3.83 8.41
N LEU A 71 -33.23 4.93 8.00
CA LEU A 71 -32.64 5.97 7.15
C LEU A 71 -31.47 6.66 7.87
N ARG A 72 -30.23 6.33 7.52
CA ARG A 72 -29.06 7.08 7.99
C ARG A 72 -29.15 8.53 7.49
N LYS A 73 -29.21 9.50 8.42
CA LYS A 73 -29.11 10.93 8.11
C LYS A 73 -27.77 11.16 7.42
N ARG A 74 -27.80 11.78 6.23
CA ARG A 74 -26.56 12.19 5.54
C ARG A 74 -25.90 13.26 6.41
N GLY A 75 -24.73 12.96 6.96
CA GLY A 75 -23.88 13.97 7.59
C GLY A 75 -23.52 15.09 6.60
N PRO A 76 -23.05 16.23 7.11
CA PRO A 76 -22.62 17.36 6.28
C PRO A 76 -21.62 16.90 5.21
N LYS A 77 -21.80 17.40 3.99
CA LYS A 77 -20.99 17.05 2.82
C LYS A 77 -19.54 17.51 3.05
N SER A 78 -18.62 16.61 3.39
CA SER A 78 -17.20 16.89 3.19
C SER A 78 -16.89 16.75 1.69
N ILE A 79 -16.15 17.74 1.19
CA ILE A 79 -15.67 17.83 -0.18
C ILE A 79 -14.89 16.55 -0.52
N ARG A 80 -15.34 15.83 -1.54
CA ARG A 80 -14.78 14.54 -1.98
C ARG A 80 -13.51 14.76 -2.78
N SER A 81 -12.42 14.09 -2.38
CA SER A 81 -11.47 13.56 -3.34
C SER A 81 -12.12 12.40 -4.12
N ARG A 82 -11.96 12.47 -5.44
CA ARG A 82 -12.43 11.52 -6.45
C ARG A 82 -11.52 10.31 -6.49
N SER A 83 -12.09 9.11 -6.44
CA SER A 83 -11.76 8.01 -7.38
C SER A 83 -12.68 6.79 -7.20
N PRO A 84 -12.79 5.92 -8.23
CA PRO A 84 -14.02 5.23 -8.58
C PRO A 84 -14.08 3.73 -8.23
N LYS A 85 -15.32 3.27 -8.08
CA LYS A 85 -15.92 1.98 -8.47
C LYS A 85 -14.96 0.85 -8.88
N LYS A 86 -14.95 -0.24 -8.10
CA LYS A 86 -14.57 -1.58 -8.54
C LYS A 86 -15.78 -2.27 -9.19
N VAL A 87 -15.65 -2.58 -10.47
CA VAL A 87 -16.53 -3.50 -11.23
C VAL A 87 -15.96 -4.92 -11.06
N VAL A 88 -16.87 -5.87 -11.02
CA VAL A 88 -16.75 -7.30 -10.66
C VAL A 88 -16.26 -8.17 -11.82
N CYS A 89 -15.61 -9.31 -11.52
CA CYS A 89 -15.67 -10.61 -12.21
C CYS A 89 -14.73 -11.60 -11.45
N VAL A 90 -14.96 -12.90 -11.17
CA VAL A 90 -15.96 -13.94 -11.47
C VAL A 90 -15.95 -14.95 -10.30
N GLN A 91 -17.07 -15.64 -10.08
CA GLN A 91 -17.36 -16.74 -9.14
C GLN A 91 -16.46 -17.99 -9.40
N ARG A 92 -16.29 -19.01 -8.53
CA ARG A 92 -17.27 -19.88 -7.83
C ARG A 92 -16.53 -20.78 -6.82
N VAL A 93 -17.07 -20.99 -5.62
CA VAL A 93 -17.33 -22.31 -4.99
C VAL A 93 -18.54 -22.13 -4.04
N ASN A 94 -19.43 -23.12 -4.01
CA ASN A 94 -20.65 -23.23 -3.21
C ASN A 94 -20.43 -22.98 -1.71
N GLU A 95 -21.30 -22.19 -1.08
CA GLU A 95 -21.65 -22.35 0.34
C GLU A 95 -23.14 -22.15 0.55
N ASP A 96 -23.75 -23.14 1.18
CA ASP A 96 -25.05 -23.07 1.80
C ASP A 96 -25.05 -22.06 2.95
N SER A 97 -26.22 -21.50 3.20
CA SER A 97 -26.51 -20.42 4.15
C SER A 97 -25.96 -20.68 5.57
N SER A 98 -25.31 -19.67 6.16
CA SER A 98 -25.75 -19.02 7.41
C SER A 98 -24.85 -17.84 7.81
N THR A 99 -25.50 -16.70 8.03
CA THR A 99 -25.00 -15.51 8.70
C THR A 99 -24.32 -15.81 10.04
N MET A 100 -23.06 -15.39 10.20
CA MET A 100 -22.50 -14.74 11.39
C MET A 100 -21.18 -14.06 10.97
N THR A 101 -21.03 -12.77 11.27
CA THR A 101 -19.75 -12.07 11.07
C THR A 101 -18.81 -12.53 12.18
N ALA A 102 -18.11 -13.63 11.96
CA ALA A 102 -17.05 -14.10 12.85
C ALA A 102 -15.92 -13.05 12.89
N PRO A 103 -15.31 -12.78 14.06
CA PRO A 103 -14.05 -12.06 14.10
C PRO A 103 -13.04 -12.88 13.28
N ARG A 104 -12.36 -12.25 12.31
CA ARG A 104 -11.26 -12.91 11.61
C ARG A 104 -10.15 -13.14 12.62
N VAL A 105 -10.11 -14.32 13.24
CA VAL A 105 -8.94 -14.79 13.95
C VAL A 105 -7.90 -15.08 12.88
N LEU A 106 -7.09 -14.07 12.56
CA LEU A 106 -5.89 -14.26 11.77
C LEU A 106 -4.90 -14.99 12.67
N THR A 107 -4.70 -16.27 12.40
CA THR A 107 -3.63 -17.04 13.03
C THR A 107 -2.31 -16.34 12.72
N LYS A 108 -1.54 -16.00 13.77
CA LYS A 108 -0.20 -15.42 13.60
C LYS A 108 0.66 -16.37 12.78
N VAL A 109 1.60 -15.81 12.02
CA VAL A 109 2.61 -16.62 11.34
C VAL A 109 3.43 -17.38 12.40
N PRO A 110 3.57 -18.71 12.29
CA PRO A 110 4.30 -19.51 13.26
C PRO A 110 5.72 -19.00 13.51
N LYS A 111 6.15 -18.95 14.78
CA LYS A 111 7.51 -18.53 15.18
C LYS A 111 8.59 -19.32 14.43
N VAL A 112 8.41 -20.63 14.29
CA VAL A 112 9.36 -21.53 13.60
C VAL A 112 9.62 -21.10 12.16
N LEU A 113 8.57 -20.69 11.43
CA LEU A 113 8.70 -20.20 10.05
C LEU A 113 9.44 -18.86 10.00
N ILE A 114 9.15 -17.96 10.94
CA ILE A 114 9.86 -16.68 11.04
C ILE A 114 11.33 -16.96 11.31
N ASP A 115 11.67 -17.79 12.30
CA ASP A 115 13.07 -18.14 12.62
C ASP A 115 13.84 -18.73 11.42
N GLN A 116 13.19 -19.59 10.63
CA GLN A 116 13.78 -20.10 9.38
C GLN A 116 14.05 -18.98 8.37
N CYS A 117 13.14 -18.02 8.23
CA CYS A 117 13.37 -16.83 7.39
C CYS A 117 14.50 -15.95 7.94
N LEU A 118 14.62 -15.79 9.26
CA LEU A 118 15.69 -15.00 9.89
C LEU A 118 17.07 -15.62 9.62
N LYS A 119 17.18 -16.95 9.62
CA LYS A 119 18.41 -17.66 9.23
C LYS A 119 18.76 -17.42 7.76
N LEU A 120 17.78 -17.55 6.86
CA LEU A 120 17.98 -17.27 5.42
C LEU A 120 18.43 -15.81 5.18
N TYR A 121 17.85 -14.86 5.90
CA TYR A 121 18.24 -13.46 5.85
C TYR A 121 19.70 -13.26 6.29
N HIS A 122 20.07 -13.82 7.43
CA HIS A 122 21.43 -13.74 7.97
C HIS A 122 22.47 -14.33 7.01
N ASP A 123 22.18 -15.51 6.45
CA ASP A 123 23.13 -16.22 5.60
C ASP A 123 23.32 -15.58 4.23
N ASN A 124 22.30 -14.93 3.67
CA ASN A 124 22.29 -14.51 2.26
C ASN A 124 22.15 -13.01 2.02
N LEU A 125 21.53 -12.26 2.94
CA LEU A 125 21.05 -10.90 2.66
C LEU A 125 21.54 -9.84 3.63
N TYR A 126 21.98 -10.20 4.84
CA TYR A 126 22.46 -9.23 5.83
C TYR A 126 23.58 -8.32 5.28
N VAL A 127 24.55 -8.91 4.57
CA VAL A 127 25.67 -8.16 3.95
C VAL A 127 25.19 -7.10 2.94
N ILE A 128 24.03 -7.32 2.30
CA ILE A 128 23.51 -6.43 1.25
C ILE A 128 22.71 -5.27 1.86
N TRP A 129 21.88 -5.56 2.87
CA TRP A 129 21.05 -4.57 3.54
C TRP A 129 20.98 -4.85 5.05
N PRO A 130 22.00 -4.42 5.82
CA PRO A 130 22.16 -4.81 7.22
C PRO A 130 21.21 -4.06 8.14
N LEU A 131 20.06 -4.67 8.48
CA LEU A 131 19.12 -4.11 9.47
C LEU A 131 19.54 -4.52 10.90
N LEU A 132 19.35 -5.79 11.25
CA LEU A 132 19.65 -6.38 12.57
C LEU A 132 20.31 -7.75 12.36
N CYS A 133 21.28 -8.12 13.20
CA CYS A 133 21.91 -9.43 13.10
C CYS A 133 20.94 -10.54 13.55
N TYR A 134 21.27 -11.80 13.25
CA TYR A 134 20.43 -12.93 13.64
C TYR A 134 20.17 -12.97 15.15
N ASP A 135 21.18 -12.73 15.98
CA ASP A 135 21.05 -12.80 17.44
C ASP A 135 20.03 -11.79 17.98
N ASP A 136 20.08 -10.55 17.49
CA ASP A 136 19.12 -9.50 17.85
C ASP A 136 17.71 -9.84 17.36
N LEU A 137 17.59 -10.37 16.13
CA LEU A 137 16.31 -10.76 15.54
C LEU A 137 15.68 -11.95 16.27
N HIS A 138 16.48 -12.95 16.62
CA HIS A 138 16.05 -14.12 17.37
C HIS A 138 15.63 -13.73 18.79
N LYS A 139 16.36 -12.82 19.45
CA LYS A 139 15.96 -12.24 20.74
C LYS A 139 14.61 -11.53 20.65
N LEU A 140 14.38 -10.73 19.61
CA LEU A 140 13.08 -10.08 19.36
C LEU A 140 11.95 -11.11 19.14
N LEU A 141 12.24 -12.18 18.40
CA LEU A 141 11.29 -13.27 18.16
C LEU A 141 10.92 -14.01 19.44
N GLU A 142 11.85 -14.16 20.40
CA GLU A 142 11.54 -14.84 21.66
C GLU A 142 10.87 -13.92 22.68
N GLU A 143 11.43 -12.73 22.91
CA GLU A 143 11.01 -11.85 24.00
C GLU A 143 9.83 -10.93 23.64
N LYS A 144 9.68 -10.57 22.35
CA LYS A 144 8.76 -9.49 21.91
C LYS A 144 7.83 -9.90 20.77
N PHE A 145 7.57 -11.19 20.60
CA PHE A 145 6.68 -11.70 19.55
C PHE A 145 5.23 -11.18 19.61
N ASP A 146 4.78 -10.79 20.80
CA ASP A 146 3.44 -10.27 21.02
C ASP A 146 3.33 -8.75 20.89
N ASP A 147 4.46 -8.05 20.78
CA ASP A 147 4.46 -6.63 20.45
C ASP A 147 4.02 -6.43 18.98
N CYS A 148 3.08 -5.51 18.77
CA CYS A 148 2.47 -5.31 17.45
C CYS A 148 3.50 -4.89 16.39
N HIS A 149 4.33 -3.89 16.69
CA HIS A 149 5.29 -3.34 15.73
C HIS A 149 6.43 -4.33 15.46
N VAL A 150 6.92 -5.03 16.49
CA VAL A 150 7.94 -6.08 16.33
C VAL A 150 7.40 -7.24 15.50
N TYR A 151 6.21 -7.74 15.80
CA TYR A 151 5.59 -8.83 15.04
C TYR A 151 5.48 -8.49 13.55
N TRP A 152 4.93 -7.33 13.22
CA TRP A 152 4.75 -6.94 11.81
C TRP A 152 6.07 -6.65 11.10
N PHE A 153 7.07 -6.15 11.82
CA PHE A 153 8.42 -6.06 11.29
C PHE A 153 9.00 -7.44 10.96
N LEU A 154 8.91 -8.42 11.86
CA LEU A 154 9.42 -9.78 11.63
C LEU A 154 8.72 -10.47 10.45
N VAL A 155 7.40 -10.31 10.32
CA VAL A 155 6.64 -10.85 9.17
C VAL A 155 7.05 -10.14 7.87
N ALA A 156 7.22 -8.82 7.88
CA ALA A 156 7.66 -8.07 6.70
C ALA A 156 9.10 -8.42 6.30
N LEU A 157 10.00 -8.61 7.26
CA LEU A 157 11.37 -9.05 7.02
C LEU A 157 11.40 -10.45 6.39
N SER A 158 10.56 -11.35 6.90
CA SER A 158 10.38 -12.69 6.33
C SER A 158 9.85 -12.60 4.89
N ALA A 159 8.87 -11.72 4.65
CA ALA A 159 8.34 -11.47 3.31
C ALA A 159 9.41 -10.98 2.33
N ALA A 160 10.24 -10.02 2.76
CA ALA A 160 11.32 -9.46 1.96
C ALA A 160 12.39 -10.50 1.64
N THR A 161 12.78 -11.29 2.64
CA THR A 161 13.77 -12.35 2.51
C THR A 161 13.35 -13.38 1.48
N LEU A 162 12.13 -13.92 1.59
CA LEU A 162 11.61 -14.89 0.63
C LEU A 162 11.44 -14.29 -0.78
N SER A 163 11.07 -13.02 -0.87
CA SER A 163 10.90 -12.33 -2.16
C SER A 163 12.23 -12.09 -2.86
N ASP A 164 13.27 -11.65 -2.14
CA ASP A 164 14.62 -11.39 -2.67
C ASP A 164 15.32 -12.70 -3.08
N LEU A 165 15.13 -13.79 -2.32
CA LEU A 165 15.68 -15.11 -2.65
C LEU A 165 14.83 -15.89 -3.66
N HIS A 166 13.67 -15.35 -4.05
CA HIS A 166 12.69 -16.02 -4.90
C HIS A 166 12.35 -17.45 -4.44
N THR A 167 12.18 -17.63 -3.12
CA THR A 167 11.95 -18.92 -2.48
C THR A 167 10.68 -18.93 -1.63
N GLY A 168 10.30 -20.11 -1.14
CA GLY A 168 9.18 -20.33 -0.24
C GLY A 168 9.54 -21.34 0.86
N ILE A 169 8.70 -21.42 1.89
CA ILE A 169 8.89 -22.33 3.01
C ILE A 169 7.59 -23.09 3.27
N GLU A 170 7.71 -24.39 3.49
CA GLU A 170 6.58 -25.25 3.88
C GLU A 170 6.54 -25.38 5.41
N SER A 171 5.35 -25.19 5.99
CA SER A 171 5.12 -25.51 7.39
C SER A 171 5.00 -27.02 7.59
N GLU A 172 5.14 -27.47 8.85
CA GLU A 172 4.87 -28.85 9.25
C GLU A 172 3.42 -29.29 8.94
N GLU A 173 2.50 -28.33 8.84
CA GLU A 173 1.10 -28.52 8.47
C GLU A 173 0.89 -28.58 6.94
N GLY A 174 1.96 -28.54 6.14
CA GLY A 174 1.93 -28.56 4.68
C GLY A 174 1.48 -27.24 4.04
N ILE A 175 1.45 -26.14 4.79
CA ILE A 175 1.10 -24.81 4.27
C ILE A 175 2.35 -24.18 3.68
N HIS A 176 2.32 -23.88 2.39
CA HIS A 176 3.41 -23.20 1.71
C HIS A 176 3.28 -21.68 1.84
N TYR A 177 4.33 -21.05 2.38
CA TYR A 177 4.46 -19.61 2.57
C TYR A 177 5.44 -19.01 1.55
N THR A 178 5.00 -17.93 0.92
CA THR A 178 5.78 -17.13 -0.03
C THR A 178 5.91 -15.70 0.44
N GLY A 179 6.96 -15.01 -0.02
CA GLY A 179 7.14 -13.60 0.24
C GLY A 179 5.92 -12.74 -0.17
N ARG A 180 5.26 -13.10 -1.28
CA ARG A 180 4.04 -12.43 -1.73
C ARG A 180 2.89 -12.60 -0.75
N GLN A 181 2.61 -13.80 -0.26
CA GLN A 181 1.54 -14.02 0.72
C GLN A 181 1.78 -13.22 2.01
N LEU A 182 3.01 -13.27 2.53
CA LEU A 182 3.38 -12.52 3.75
C LEU A 182 3.31 -10.99 3.54
N SER A 183 3.74 -10.48 2.38
CA SER A 183 3.62 -9.04 2.09
C SER A 183 2.16 -8.57 2.00
N VAL A 184 1.26 -9.39 1.42
CA VAL A 184 -0.16 -9.08 1.30
C VAL A 184 -0.82 -9.13 2.67
N LEU A 185 -0.40 -10.07 3.52
CA LEU A 185 -0.81 -10.18 4.91
C LEU A 185 -0.45 -8.89 5.69
N CYS A 186 0.82 -8.47 5.66
CA CYS A 186 1.25 -7.20 6.27
C CYS A 186 0.45 -6.00 5.75
N MET A 187 0.30 -5.86 4.42
CA MET A 187 -0.44 -4.74 3.83
C MET A 187 -1.92 -4.72 4.22
N SER A 188 -2.54 -5.89 4.40
CA SER A 188 -3.94 -6.01 4.83
C SER A 188 -4.15 -5.64 6.29
N SER A 189 -3.10 -5.78 7.11
CA SER A 189 -3.07 -5.43 8.54
C SER A 189 -2.40 -4.10 8.84
N ARG A 190 -2.23 -3.23 7.83
CA ARG A 190 -1.56 -1.94 7.99
C ARG A 190 -2.11 -1.08 9.12
N GLN A 191 -3.43 -1.09 9.32
CA GLN A 191 -4.08 -0.32 10.39
C GLN A 191 -3.63 -0.74 11.81
N ASP A 192 -3.06 -1.94 11.96
CA ASP A 192 -2.67 -2.50 13.25
C ASP A 192 -1.33 -1.92 13.73
N PHE A 193 -0.43 -1.57 12.80
CA PHE A 193 0.91 -1.04 13.11
C PHE A 193 1.18 0.39 12.64
N ASP A 194 0.40 0.93 11.69
CA ASP A 194 0.52 2.30 11.17
C ASP A 194 -0.24 3.29 12.06
N ASP A 195 0.06 3.26 13.36
CA ASP A 195 -0.51 4.17 14.34
C ASP A 195 0.09 5.59 14.19
N LEU A 196 -0.72 6.61 14.47
CA LEU A 196 -0.27 8.01 14.42
C LEU A 196 0.66 8.38 15.59
N SER A 197 0.79 7.52 16.61
CA SER A 197 1.26 7.91 17.94
C SER A 197 2.75 7.83 18.20
N THR A 198 3.59 7.28 17.33
CA THR A 198 5.07 7.34 17.48
C THR A 198 5.77 7.05 16.15
N SER A 199 6.93 7.68 15.87
CA SER A 199 7.85 7.22 14.81
C SER A 199 8.70 6.06 15.35
N GLY A 200 8.08 4.88 15.49
CA GLY A 200 8.78 3.67 15.94
C GLY A 200 9.71 3.14 14.85
N ILE A 201 10.96 2.84 15.21
CA ILE A 201 11.96 2.31 14.27
C ILE A 201 11.48 1.03 13.55
N PHE A 202 10.76 0.15 14.25
CA PHE A 202 10.17 -1.05 13.66
C PHE A 202 9.18 -0.74 12.55
N LYS A 203 8.37 0.31 12.68
CA LYS A 203 7.44 0.74 11.63
C LYS A 203 8.19 1.17 10.36
N ILE A 204 9.27 1.93 10.51
CA ILE A 204 10.14 2.34 9.38
C ILE A 204 10.75 1.11 8.71
N MET A 205 11.28 0.17 9.50
CA MET A 205 11.85 -1.09 9.00
C MET A 205 10.80 -1.97 8.32
N THR A 206 9.56 -2.01 8.81
CA THR A 206 8.44 -2.70 8.15
C THR A 206 8.19 -2.13 6.76
N TYR A 207 8.10 -0.80 6.61
CA TYR A 207 7.93 -0.17 5.31
C TYR A 207 9.12 -0.41 4.38
N TYR A 208 10.34 -0.38 4.93
CA TYR A 208 11.54 -0.74 4.18
C TYR A 208 11.50 -2.19 3.68
N CYS A 209 11.06 -3.15 4.49
CA CYS A 209 10.92 -4.54 4.04
C CYS A 209 9.81 -4.67 2.98
N LEU A 210 8.68 -3.98 3.16
CA LEU A 210 7.57 -4.03 2.22
C LEU A 210 7.93 -3.42 0.86
N LEU A 211 8.59 -2.25 0.80
CA LEU A 211 9.02 -1.70 -0.49
C LEU A 211 9.92 -2.69 -1.23
N ARG A 212 10.83 -3.38 -0.52
CA ARG A 212 11.69 -4.41 -1.15
C ARG A 212 10.86 -5.54 -1.77
N CYS A 213 9.85 -6.04 -1.07
CA CYS A 213 8.94 -7.06 -1.61
C CYS A 213 8.30 -6.59 -2.92
N PHE A 214 7.71 -5.39 -2.93
CA PHE A 214 6.99 -4.89 -4.10
C PHE A 214 7.93 -4.52 -5.26
N ALA A 215 9.18 -4.14 -4.98
CA ALA A 215 10.22 -3.99 -6.00
C ALA A 215 10.49 -5.33 -6.72
N GLN A 216 10.62 -6.43 -5.98
CA GLN A 216 10.79 -7.77 -6.56
C GLN A 216 9.57 -8.26 -7.35
N PHE A 217 8.38 -7.74 -7.05
CA PHE A 217 7.16 -8.05 -7.79
C PHE A 217 6.98 -7.21 -9.05
N ALA A 218 7.95 -6.36 -9.40
CA ALA A 218 7.86 -5.36 -10.46
C ALA A 218 6.72 -4.34 -10.28
N ASP A 219 6.16 -4.23 -9.06
CA ASP A 219 5.17 -3.20 -8.71
C ASP A 219 5.89 -1.93 -8.24
N THR A 220 6.51 -1.26 -9.21
CA THR A 220 7.31 -0.06 -8.98
C THR A 220 6.48 1.05 -8.32
N GLY A 221 5.19 1.16 -8.67
CA GLY A 221 4.30 2.18 -8.14
C GLY A 221 4.03 2.00 -6.64
N THR A 222 3.69 0.77 -6.23
CA THR A 222 3.50 0.47 -4.80
C THR A 222 4.81 0.57 -4.02
N SER A 223 5.90 0.03 -4.58
CA SER A 223 7.22 0.09 -3.94
C SER A 223 7.68 1.52 -3.67
N TYR A 224 7.61 2.39 -4.68
CA TYR A 224 7.98 3.80 -4.51
C TYR A 224 7.09 4.53 -3.49
N ARG A 225 5.77 4.27 -3.49
CA ARG A 225 4.86 4.85 -2.49
C ARG A 225 5.26 4.45 -1.07
N LEU A 226 5.57 3.17 -0.83
CA LEU A 226 6.04 2.69 0.47
C LEU A 226 7.39 3.30 0.85
N SER A 227 8.27 3.52 -0.11
CA SER A 227 9.52 4.28 0.10
C SER A 227 9.25 5.70 0.58
N CYS A 228 8.32 6.41 -0.05
CA CYS A 228 7.94 7.77 0.37
C CYS A 228 7.36 7.79 1.80
N GLU A 229 6.56 6.78 2.16
CA GLU A 229 6.00 6.65 3.50
C GLU A 229 7.10 6.43 4.55
N ALA A 230 8.06 5.54 4.27
CA ALA A 230 9.22 5.32 5.14
C ALA A 230 10.09 6.58 5.30
N VAL A 231 10.33 7.32 4.20
CA VAL A 231 11.03 8.62 4.23
C VAL A 231 10.27 9.65 5.06
N GLY A 232 8.94 9.68 4.95
CA GLY A 232 8.10 10.53 5.80
C GLY A 232 8.26 10.22 7.28
N LEU A 233 8.28 8.95 7.65
CA LEU A 233 8.49 8.51 9.04
C LEU A 233 9.90 8.84 9.56
N ILE A 234 10.93 8.76 8.72
CA ILE A 234 12.28 9.25 9.06
C ILE A 234 12.25 10.73 9.45
N LYS A 235 11.52 11.55 8.68
CA LYS A 235 11.43 12.99 8.92
C LYS A 235 10.64 13.31 10.18
N VAL A 236 9.50 12.64 10.38
CA VAL A 236 8.67 12.78 11.59
C VAL A 236 9.41 12.29 12.84
N GLY A 237 10.25 11.25 12.71
CA GLY A 237 11.10 10.77 13.79
C GLY A 237 12.42 11.52 13.95
N GLU A 238 12.61 12.62 13.21
CA GLU A 238 13.80 13.48 13.25
C GLU A 238 15.13 12.74 13.03
N LEU A 239 15.10 11.55 12.42
CA LEU A 239 16.28 10.71 12.16
C LEU A 239 17.29 11.34 11.18
N HIS A 240 16.96 12.49 10.62
CA HIS A 240 17.80 13.31 9.76
C HIS A 240 18.63 14.36 10.53
N LEU A 241 18.42 14.51 11.85
CA LEU A 241 19.16 15.43 12.71
C LEU A 241 20.17 14.65 13.55
N GLU A 242 21.42 15.12 13.60
CA GLU A 242 22.49 14.44 14.37
C GLU A 242 22.20 14.51 15.89
N GLU A 243 21.57 15.59 16.35
CA GLU A 243 21.17 15.81 17.76
C GLU A 243 20.25 14.72 18.30
N THR A 244 19.39 14.15 17.45
CA THR A 244 18.46 13.05 17.83
C THR A 244 19.21 11.80 18.31
N TYR A 245 20.49 11.65 17.96
CA TYR A 245 21.29 10.48 18.29
C TYR A 245 22.02 10.59 19.64
N GLU A 246 22.19 11.79 20.18
CA GLU A 246 23.00 12.03 21.38
C GLU A 246 22.48 11.31 22.63
N SER A 247 21.15 11.20 22.75
CA SER A 247 20.49 10.56 23.90
C SER A 247 20.36 9.04 23.79
N LEU A 248 20.72 8.46 22.64
CA LEU A 248 20.51 7.06 22.33
C LEU A 248 21.71 6.21 22.68
N SER A 249 21.47 4.94 23.03
CA SER A 249 22.53 3.97 23.20
C SER A 249 23.29 3.73 21.89
N PHE A 250 24.56 3.30 21.96
CA PHE A 250 25.38 3.09 20.77
C PHE A 250 24.70 2.19 19.73
N GLY A 251 24.18 1.02 20.14
CA GLY A 251 23.50 0.09 19.22
C GLY A 251 22.26 0.69 18.57
N GLU A 252 21.50 1.49 19.31
CA GLU A 252 20.35 2.23 18.78
C GLU A 252 20.74 3.29 17.75
N GLN A 253 21.86 3.99 17.98
CA GLN A 253 22.41 4.92 17.00
C GLN A 253 22.81 4.17 15.72
N GLN A 254 23.52 3.05 15.84
CA GLN A 254 23.92 2.25 14.68
C GLN A 254 22.72 1.75 13.88
N LEU A 255 21.70 1.20 14.53
CA LEU A 255 20.48 0.75 13.86
C LEU A 255 19.80 1.88 13.08
N ARG A 256 19.57 3.01 13.74
CA ARG A 256 18.89 4.17 13.14
C ARG A 256 19.68 4.76 11.96
N ARG A 257 21.02 4.85 12.07
CA ARG A 257 21.88 5.27 10.96
C ARG A 257 21.83 4.28 9.79
N LYS A 258 21.87 2.96 10.05
CA LYS A 258 21.71 1.94 9.00
C LYS A 258 20.38 2.10 8.26
N VAL A 259 19.27 2.24 8.99
CA VAL A 259 17.93 2.45 8.39
C VAL A 259 17.87 3.74 7.58
N TYR A 260 18.42 4.84 8.10
CA TYR A 260 18.48 6.12 7.38
C TYR A 260 19.18 5.98 6.03
N TYR A 261 20.37 5.40 6.04
CA TYR A 261 21.18 5.25 4.83
C TYR A 261 20.59 4.23 3.86
N LEU A 262 20.00 3.13 4.32
CA LEU A 262 19.27 2.20 3.46
C LEU A 262 18.14 2.90 2.69
N LEU A 263 17.40 3.79 3.35
CA LEU A 263 16.33 4.58 2.72
C LEU A 263 16.87 5.70 1.83
N LEU A 264 17.95 6.36 2.21
CA LEU A 264 18.63 7.35 1.35
C LEU A 264 19.10 6.71 0.04
N LEU A 265 19.78 5.57 0.11
CA LEU A 265 20.24 4.85 -1.08
C LEU A 265 19.07 4.40 -1.96
N THR A 266 18.00 3.90 -1.34
CA THR A 266 16.75 3.50 -2.02
C THR A 266 16.10 4.69 -2.74
N GLU A 267 16.04 5.86 -2.08
CA GLU A 267 15.50 7.08 -2.69
C GLU A 267 16.34 7.55 -3.88
N ARG A 268 17.68 7.51 -3.76
CA ARG A 268 18.58 7.82 -4.88
C ARG A 268 18.37 6.87 -6.05
N TYR A 269 18.23 5.57 -5.79
CA TYR A 269 17.89 4.59 -6.83
C TYR A 269 16.59 4.96 -7.55
N TYR A 270 15.51 5.26 -6.82
CA TYR A 270 14.24 5.65 -7.44
C TYR A 270 14.33 6.97 -8.23
N SER A 271 15.13 7.94 -7.76
CA SER A 271 15.34 9.19 -8.49
C SER A 271 15.93 8.97 -9.89
N VAL A 272 16.79 7.97 -10.05
CA VAL A 272 17.36 7.58 -11.34
C VAL A 272 16.37 6.72 -12.13
N TYR A 273 15.77 5.73 -11.47
CA TYR A 273 14.95 4.71 -12.14
C TYR A 273 13.61 5.22 -12.66
N ILE A 274 12.90 6.05 -11.87
CA ILE A 274 11.58 6.60 -12.24
C ILE A 274 11.54 8.12 -12.32
N ARG A 275 12.70 8.79 -12.23
CA ARG A 275 12.82 10.25 -12.42
C ARG A 275 12.01 11.07 -11.42
N CYS A 276 12.06 10.69 -10.16
CA CYS A 276 11.44 11.43 -9.07
C CYS A 276 12.42 12.34 -8.33
N ALA A 277 11.92 13.39 -7.69
CA ALA A 277 12.71 14.25 -6.83
C ALA A 277 13.13 13.51 -5.55
N THR A 278 14.28 13.92 -5.00
CA THR A 278 14.79 13.36 -3.74
C THR A 278 14.43 14.25 -2.55
N SER A 279 14.32 13.64 -1.38
CA SER A 279 13.81 14.26 -0.15
C SER A 279 14.79 14.18 1.01
N LEU A 280 15.64 13.14 1.07
CA LEU A 280 16.66 12.98 2.11
C LEU A 280 17.96 13.68 1.71
N ASP A 281 18.75 14.07 2.71
CA ASP A 281 20.03 14.75 2.58
C ASP A 281 21.12 13.95 3.32
N VAL A 282 22.40 14.25 3.07
CA VAL A 282 23.50 13.59 3.81
C VAL A 282 23.83 14.43 5.03
N THR A 283 22.91 14.46 6.00
CA THR A 283 23.00 15.34 7.19
C THR A 283 23.56 14.65 8.44
N ILE A 284 23.57 13.32 8.46
CA ILE A 284 24.01 12.53 9.63
C ILE A 284 25.26 11.71 9.30
N SER A 285 26.08 11.40 10.30
CA SER A 285 27.23 10.50 10.14
C SER A 285 26.79 9.08 9.71
N PRO A 286 27.55 8.37 8.85
CA PRO A 286 27.31 6.97 8.54
C PRO A 286 27.42 6.07 9.79
N PRO A 287 26.84 4.85 9.76
CA PRO A 287 27.07 3.88 10.83
C PRO A 287 28.56 3.57 10.96
N GLN A 288 28.99 3.26 12.16
CA GLN A 288 30.38 2.93 12.47
C GLN A 288 30.61 1.42 12.31
N PRO A 289 31.75 1.00 11.74
CA PRO A 289 32.10 -0.40 11.68
C PRO A 289 32.38 -0.92 13.09
N GLU A 290 31.82 -2.09 13.40
CA GLU A 290 32.08 -2.81 14.65
C GLU A 290 33.11 -3.92 14.39
N ALA A 291 33.94 -4.22 15.40
CA ALA A 291 34.89 -5.32 15.31
C ALA A 291 34.14 -6.65 15.35
N VAL A 292 33.88 -7.21 14.17
CA VAL A 292 33.18 -8.49 14.01
C VAL A 292 34.15 -9.60 13.64
N THR A 293 34.00 -10.77 14.27
CA THR A 293 34.78 -11.97 13.94
C THR A 293 34.22 -12.71 12.74
N ASP A 294 32.91 -12.61 12.50
CA ASP A 294 32.23 -13.20 11.35
C ASP A 294 32.25 -12.20 10.17
N PRO A 295 32.92 -12.50 9.04
CA PRO A 295 32.94 -11.63 7.87
C PRO A 295 31.54 -11.31 7.32
N ARG A 296 30.55 -12.17 7.54
CA ARG A 296 29.16 -11.95 7.10
C ARG A 296 28.47 -10.83 7.85
N LEU A 297 28.99 -10.45 9.02
CA LEU A 297 28.51 -9.30 9.80
C LEU A 297 29.21 -7.99 9.44
N SER A 298 30.20 -8.02 8.53
CA SER A 298 30.92 -6.81 8.13
C SER A 298 29.99 -5.83 7.41
N LEU A 299 30.13 -4.55 7.76
CA LEU A 299 29.43 -3.45 7.11
C LEU A 299 30.23 -2.83 5.94
N ASP A 300 31.40 -3.37 5.60
CA ASP A 300 32.32 -2.75 4.64
C ASP A 300 31.64 -2.46 3.28
N SER A 301 30.95 -3.45 2.71
CA SER A 301 30.23 -3.29 1.44
C SER A 301 29.13 -2.24 1.53
N PHE A 302 28.41 -2.20 2.66
CA PHE A 302 27.35 -1.21 2.88
C PHE A 302 27.94 0.21 3.04
N LEU A 303 29.05 0.35 3.74
CA LEU A 303 29.76 1.63 3.89
C LEU A 303 30.33 2.12 2.55
N GLU A 304 30.83 1.23 1.70
CA GLU A 304 31.23 1.61 0.34
C GLU A 304 30.05 2.08 -0.51
N MET A 305 28.90 1.41 -0.41
CA MET A 305 27.69 1.86 -1.09
C MET A 305 27.25 3.25 -0.62
N ILE A 306 27.32 3.52 0.70
CA ILE A 306 27.09 4.86 1.25
C ILE A 306 28.07 5.85 0.64
N ARG A 307 29.37 5.55 0.64
CA ARG A 307 30.40 6.44 0.04
C ARG A 307 30.06 6.77 -1.41
N VAL A 308 29.81 5.77 -2.26
CA VAL A 308 29.54 5.98 -3.69
C VAL A 308 28.32 6.87 -3.95
N PHE A 309 27.23 6.65 -3.22
CA PHE A 309 25.97 7.38 -3.45
C PHE A 309 25.86 8.71 -2.70
N THR A 310 26.79 9.01 -1.80
CA THR A 310 26.90 10.31 -1.12
C THR A 310 27.92 11.24 -1.76
N LEU A 311 28.81 10.72 -2.64
CA LEU A 311 29.72 11.54 -3.44
C LEU A 311 28.97 12.58 -4.31
N PRO A 312 27.92 12.22 -5.07
CA PRO A 312 27.08 13.20 -5.73
C PRO A 312 26.12 13.83 -4.70
N GLY A 313 26.13 15.16 -4.58
CA GLY A 313 25.17 15.87 -3.73
C GLY A 313 23.73 15.75 -4.24
N LYS A 314 22.74 16.06 -3.39
CA LYS A 314 21.30 15.99 -3.70
C LYS A 314 20.92 16.63 -5.04
N HIS A 315 21.50 17.80 -5.35
CA HIS A 315 21.24 18.53 -6.59
C HIS A 315 21.54 17.73 -7.86
N PHE A 316 22.51 16.80 -7.83
CA PHE A 316 22.80 15.91 -8.96
C PHE A 316 21.61 14.99 -9.28
N PHE A 317 21.02 14.39 -8.24
CA PHE A 317 19.88 13.49 -8.40
C PHE A 317 18.59 14.25 -8.80
N ASP A 318 18.37 15.45 -8.25
CA ASP A 318 17.24 16.29 -8.66
C ASP A 318 17.38 16.79 -10.12
N ALA A 319 18.61 17.03 -10.58
CA ALA A 319 18.91 17.37 -11.97
C ALA A 319 18.59 16.21 -12.93
N LEU A 320 18.93 14.97 -12.56
CA LEU A 320 18.56 13.76 -13.31
C LEU A 320 17.05 13.60 -13.47
N ALA A 321 16.28 13.90 -12.41
CA ALA A 321 14.83 13.83 -12.43
C ALA A 321 14.19 14.87 -13.37
N SER A 322 14.75 16.08 -13.45
CA SER A 322 14.13 17.25 -14.11
C SER A 322 14.33 17.35 -15.64
N ASN A 323 14.95 16.37 -16.30
CA ASN A 323 15.06 16.30 -17.77
C ASN A 323 15.76 17.51 -18.43
N SER A 324 16.61 18.22 -17.67
CA SER A 324 17.34 19.35 -18.22
C SER A 324 18.49 18.86 -19.09
N ALA A 325 18.29 18.91 -20.41
CA ALA A 325 19.36 18.81 -21.42
C ALA A 325 20.43 19.92 -21.28
N ASN A 326 20.26 20.85 -20.33
CA ASN A 326 21.17 21.95 -20.02
C ASN A 326 21.96 21.76 -18.72
N VAL A 327 21.97 20.57 -18.11
CA VAL A 327 22.97 20.31 -17.08
C VAL A 327 24.25 19.98 -17.82
N SER A 328 25.07 21.00 -18.02
CA SER A 328 26.50 20.80 -18.19
C SER A 328 27.03 20.16 -16.91
N CYS A 329 26.79 18.85 -16.73
CA CYS A 329 27.65 18.02 -15.93
C CYS A 329 28.91 17.85 -16.78
N THR A 330 29.64 18.96 -16.95
CA THR A 330 30.92 18.95 -17.62
C THR A 330 31.81 18.02 -16.83
N GLU A 331 32.68 17.32 -17.55
CA GLU A 331 33.77 16.54 -16.98
C GLU A 331 34.49 17.34 -15.87
N ASP A 332 34.53 18.67 -15.97
CA ASP A 332 35.06 19.60 -14.97
C ASP A 332 34.29 19.62 -13.64
N SER A 333 32.98 19.39 -13.61
CA SER A 333 32.23 19.27 -12.35
C SER A 333 32.60 17.98 -11.62
N LEU A 334 32.64 16.85 -12.34
CA LEU A 334 33.13 15.57 -11.82
C LEU A 334 34.61 15.63 -11.42
N LYS A 335 35.45 16.31 -12.21
CA LYS A 335 36.88 16.55 -11.92
C LYS A 335 37.08 17.53 -10.77
N LYS A 336 36.18 18.48 -10.51
CA LYS A 336 36.27 19.40 -9.36
C LYS A 336 35.96 18.68 -8.04
N TYR A 337 35.00 17.74 -8.06
CA TYR A 337 34.76 16.84 -6.93
C TYR A 337 35.88 15.78 -6.79
N GLY A 338 36.41 15.24 -7.90
CA GLY A 338 37.53 14.28 -7.92
C GLY A 338 38.92 14.86 -7.61
N LYS A 339 39.21 16.13 -7.93
CA LYS A 339 40.50 16.78 -7.58
C LYS A 339 40.60 17.08 -6.09
N ASN A 340 39.49 17.43 -5.44
CA ASN A 340 39.44 17.59 -3.98
C ASN A 340 39.58 16.24 -3.25
N PHE A 341 39.25 15.12 -3.92
CA PHE A 341 39.39 13.75 -3.43
C PHE A 341 40.85 13.27 -3.43
N ILE A 342 41.62 13.53 -4.50
CA ILE A 342 43.04 13.14 -4.59
C ILE A 342 43.89 13.95 -3.60
N HIS A 343 43.58 15.23 -3.36
CA HIS A 343 44.42 16.08 -2.52
C HIS A 343 44.21 15.87 -1.00
N ARG A 344 43.07 15.32 -0.57
CA ARG A 344 42.78 15.07 0.86
C ARG A 344 43.15 13.68 1.37
N HIS A 345 43.36 12.69 0.50
CA HIS A 345 43.51 11.28 0.93
C HIS A 345 44.76 10.56 0.39
N LEU A 346 45.71 11.30 -0.22
CA LEU A 346 47.06 10.83 -0.54
C LEU A 346 48.14 11.67 0.17
N LYS A 347 47.91 12.00 1.45
CA LYS A 347 48.95 12.48 2.34
C LYS A 347 48.86 11.81 3.69
#